data_AF-A0A392P834-F1
#
_entry.id   AF-A0A392P834-F1
#
_cell.length_a   1.000
_cell.length_b   1.000
_cell.length_c   1.000
_cell.angle_alpha   90.00
_cell.angle_beta   90.00
_cell.angle_gamma   90.00
#
_symmetry.space_group_name_H-M   'P 1'
#
loop_
_entity.id
_entity.type
_entity.pdbx_description
1 polymer ?
#
loop_
_entity_poly.entity_id
_entity_poly.type
_entity_poly.pdbx_seq_one_letter_code
_entity_poly.pdbx_strand_id
1 'polypeptide(L)'
;MVEEDIVRPMSEGRKSKSFGELIRNSANEEEEELKWEALWRLPTYDRMRKAILKQVLDNGKVNYEEVDITKLGGEEKKNLLESILKTAEEDNENFLHKMRDRID
;
A
#
# COMPACT_ATOMS: atom_id res chain seq x y z
N MET A 1 -24.40 -5.84 -12.63
CA MET A 1 -23.57 -4.78 -12.03
C MET A 1 -22.21 -5.41 -11.87
N VAL A 2 -21.33 -5.17 -12.85
CA VAL A 2 -20.09 -5.92 -13.05
C VAL A 2 -19.10 -5.39 -12.03
N GLU A 3 -18.62 -6.27 -11.14
CA GLU A 3 -17.42 -6.00 -10.35
C GLU A 3 -16.28 -5.89 -11.36
N GLU A 4 -15.87 -4.66 -11.68
CA GLU A 4 -14.67 -4.44 -12.46
C GLU A 4 -13.49 -4.85 -11.60
N ASP A 5 -12.96 -6.03 -11.90
CA ASP A 5 -11.62 -6.47 -11.55
C ASP A 5 -10.67 -5.28 -11.74
N ILE A 6 -10.03 -4.81 -10.66
CA ILE A 6 -8.90 -3.89 -10.76
C ILE A 6 -7.73 -4.72 -11.31
N VAL A 7 -7.73 -4.92 -12.63
CA VAL A 7 -6.65 -5.56 -13.38
C VAL A 7 -5.39 -4.72 -13.16
N ARG A 8 -4.44 -5.22 -12.37
CA ARG A 8 -3.07 -4.68 -12.32
C ARG A 8 -2.44 -4.87 -13.71
N PRO A 9 -2.17 -3.80 -14.50
CA PRO A 9 -1.49 -3.98 -15.77
C PRO A 9 -0.01 -4.28 -15.53
N MET A 10 0.36 -5.52 -15.83
CA MET A 10 1.74 -6.00 -15.89
C MET A 10 2.38 -5.59 -17.22
N SER A 11 3.26 -4.58 -17.21
CA SER A 11 4.37 -4.54 -18.17
C SER A 11 5.45 -3.56 -17.73
N GLU A 12 6.49 -4.07 -17.08
CA GLU A 12 7.84 -3.51 -17.12
C GLU A 12 8.83 -4.68 -17.01
N GLY A 13 9.90 -4.63 -17.80
CA GLY A 13 10.80 -5.76 -18.06
C GLY A 13 11.24 -6.50 -16.79
N ARG A 14 10.82 -7.75 -16.65
CA ARG A 14 11.20 -8.61 -15.53
C ARG A 14 12.70 -8.90 -15.60
N LYS A 15 13.49 -8.26 -14.72
CA LYS A 15 14.70 -8.94 -14.22
C LYS A 15 14.22 -10.28 -13.66
N SER A 16 14.79 -11.38 -14.15
CA SER A 16 14.41 -12.73 -13.71
C SER A 16 14.69 -12.83 -12.21
N LYS A 17 13.64 -12.72 -11.40
CA LYS A 17 13.71 -13.00 -9.97
C LYS A 17 13.91 -14.51 -9.81
N SER A 18 14.81 -14.89 -8.90
CA SER A 18 14.96 -16.29 -8.50
C SER A 18 13.61 -16.86 -8.04
N PHE A 19 13.33 -18.13 -8.35
CA PHE A 19 12.12 -18.80 -7.86
C PHE A 19 11.96 -18.67 -6.34
N GLY A 20 13.05 -18.76 -5.57
CA GLY A 20 13.02 -18.56 -4.12
C GLY A 20 12.69 -17.13 -3.69
N GLU A 21 12.95 -16.13 -4.54
CA GLU A 21 12.57 -14.74 -4.31
C GLU A 21 11.10 -14.47 -4.68
N LEU A 22 10.58 -15.16 -5.70
CA LEU A 22 9.16 -15.12 -6.05
C LEU A 22 8.27 -15.68 -4.93
N ILE A 23 8.62 -16.85 -4.37
CA ILE A 23 7.85 -17.47 -3.28
C ILE A 23 7.86 -16.61 -2.02
N ARG A 24 9.00 -16.01 -1.66
CA ARG A 24 9.06 -15.10 -0.49
C ARG A 24 8.24 -13.83 -0.70
N ASN A 25 8.26 -13.26 -1.91
CA ASN A 25 7.45 -12.09 -2.21
C ASN A 25 5.96 -12.43 -2.23
N SER A 26 5.55 -13.56 -2.83
CA SER A 26 4.13 -13.92 -2.87
C SER A 26 3.57 -14.19 -1.47
N ALA A 27 4.35 -14.79 -0.57
CA ALA A 27 3.93 -15.00 0.82
C ALA A 27 3.74 -13.68 1.58
N ASN A 28 4.61 -12.69 1.36
CA ASN A 28 4.44 -11.36 1.95
C ASN A 28 3.25 -10.63 1.32
N GLU A 29 3.07 -10.70 0.00
CA GLU A 29 1.94 -10.11 -0.73
C GLU A 29 0.59 -10.70 -0.27
N GLU A 30 0.54 -12.00 0.00
CA GLU A 30 -0.65 -12.68 0.55
C GLU A 30 -0.95 -12.22 1.99
N GLU A 31 0.07 -12.04 2.83
CA GLU A 31 -0.11 -11.48 4.18
C GLU A 31 -0.63 -10.03 4.13
N GLU A 32 -0.13 -9.23 3.19
CA GLU A 32 -0.59 -7.87 2.95
C GLU A 32 -2.06 -7.84 2.51
N GLU A 33 -2.44 -8.70 1.57
CA GLU A 33 -3.81 -8.82 1.08
C GLU A 33 -4.78 -9.25 2.18
N LEU A 34 -4.38 -10.19 3.04
CA LEU A 34 -5.16 -10.59 4.21
C LEU A 34 -5.40 -9.43 5.20
N LYS A 35 -4.41 -8.55 5.39
CA LYS A 35 -4.56 -7.35 6.24
C LYS A 35 -5.54 -6.35 5.61
N TRP A 36 -5.45 -6.11 4.31
CA TRP A 36 -6.37 -5.21 3.60
C TRP A 36 -7.81 -5.73 3.64
N GLU A 37 -8.01 -7.02 3.42
CA GLU A 37 -9.31 -7.69 3.56
C GLU A 37 -9.87 -7.54 4.97
N ALA A 38 -9.05 -7.75 6.00
CA ALA A 38 -9.47 -7.58 7.39
C ALA A 38 -9.95 -6.14 7.67
N LEU A 39 -9.26 -5.12 7.15
CA LEU A 39 -9.65 -3.72 7.27
C LEU A 39 -10.97 -3.42 6.53
N TRP A 40 -11.15 -3.97 5.33
CA TRP A 40 -12.36 -3.77 4.54
C TRP A 40 -13.60 -4.41 5.16
N ARG A 41 -13.43 -5.52 5.85
CA ARG A 41 -14.54 -6.21 6.56
C ARG A 41 -14.96 -5.52 7.86
N LEU A 42 -14.23 -4.50 8.32
CA LEU A 42 -14.63 -3.74 9.51
C LEU A 42 -15.91 -2.92 9.28
N PRO A 43 -16.73 -2.72 10.33
CA PRO A 43 -17.79 -1.73 10.30
C PRO A 43 -17.27 -0.34 9.91
N THR A 44 -18.13 0.48 9.29
CA THR A 44 -17.75 1.82 8.80
C THR A 44 -17.07 2.69 9.86
N TYR A 45 -17.53 2.62 11.11
CA TYR A 45 -16.95 3.38 12.21
C TYR A 45 -15.50 2.99 12.50
N ASP A 46 -15.19 1.70 12.54
CA ASP A 46 -13.86 1.18 12.85
C ASP A 46 -12.91 1.41 11.67
N ARG A 47 -13.40 1.21 10.45
CA ARG A 47 -12.64 1.46 9.22
C ARG A 47 -12.20 2.92 9.09
N MET A 48 -12.99 3.89 9.56
CA MET A 48 -12.60 5.31 9.53
C MET A 48 -11.50 5.67 10.53
N ARG A 49 -11.21 4.79 11.49
CA ARG A 49 -10.28 5.05 12.60
C ARG A 49 -9.03 4.20 12.55
N LYS A 50 -9.01 3.20 11.68
CA LYS A 50 -7.91 2.28 11.49
C LYS A 50 -7.29 2.46 10.12
N ALA A 51 -5.97 2.38 10.04
CA ALA A 51 -5.21 2.44 8.80
C ALA A 51 -4.15 1.35 8.79
N ILE A 52 -3.72 0.93 7.61
CA ILE A 52 -2.53 0.08 7.44
C ILE A 52 -1.37 0.98 7.04
N LEU A 53 -0.35 1.05 7.88
CA LEU A 53 0.85 1.87 7.65
C LEU A 53 2.01 1.01 7.18
N LYS A 54 2.68 1.50 6.13
CA LYS A 54 3.93 0.93 5.63
C LYS A 54 5.09 1.44 6.47
N GLN A 55 5.79 0.54 7.15
CA GLN A 55 7.00 0.84 7.92
C GLN A 55 8.20 0.16 7.28
N VAL A 56 9.30 0.89 7.16
CA VAL A 56 10.58 0.34 6.70
C VAL A 56 11.45 0.10 7.94
N LEU A 57 11.73 -1.17 8.23
CA LEU A 57 12.58 -1.57 9.34
C LEU A 57 14.06 -1.32 9.02
N ASP A 58 14.90 -1.24 10.05
CA ASP A 58 16.35 -0.96 9.92
C ASP A 58 17.09 -1.98 9.04
N ASN A 59 16.55 -3.19 8.91
CA ASN A 59 17.08 -4.25 8.04
C ASN A 59 16.61 -4.12 6.56
N GLY A 60 15.93 -3.03 6.21
CA GLY A 60 15.38 -2.78 4.88
C GLY A 60 14.11 -3.57 4.57
N LYS A 61 13.58 -4.36 5.52
CA LYS A 61 12.31 -5.07 5.34
C LYS A 61 11.15 -4.10 5.49
N VAL A 62 10.19 -4.19 4.58
CA VAL A 62 8.92 -3.46 4.67
C VAL A 62 7.94 -4.29 5.51
N ASN A 63 7.29 -3.65 6.47
CA ASN A 63 6.20 -4.21 7.25
C ASN A 63 4.95 -3.35 7.07
N TYR A 64 3.78 -3.99 7.05
CA TYR A 64 2.48 -3.32 7.04
C TYR A 64 1.79 -3.59 8.38
N GLU A 65 1.51 -2.54 9.13
CA GLU A 65 0.93 -2.62 10.46
C GLU A 65 -0.41 -1.90 10.53
N GLU A 66 -1.41 -2.53 11.17
CA GLU A 66 -2.68 -1.90 11.46
C GLU A 66 -2.54 -0.94 12.65
N VAL A 67 -2.92 0.31 12.45
CA VAL A 67 -2.80 1.39 13.43
C VAL A 67 -4.16 2.01 13.69
N ASP A 68 -4.51 2.13 14.97
CA ASP A 68 -5.68 2.89 15.43
C ASP A 68 -5.31 4.36 15.59
N ILE A 69 -5.78 5.18 14.65
CA ILE A 69 -5.50 6.61 14.54
C ILE A 69 -5.97 7.36 15.80
N THR A 70 -6.98 6.86 16.50
CA THR A 70 -7.49 7.52 17.71
C THR A 70 -6.50 7.46 18.87
N LYS A 71 -5.66 6.43 18.89
CA LYS A 71 -4.67 6.19 19.94
C LYS A 71 -3.36 6.94 19.72
N LEU A 72 -3.16 7.50 18.53
CA LEU A 72 -1.96 8.27 18.21
C LEU A 72 -1.89 9.59 18.98
N GLY A 73 -0.68 9.91 19.45
CA GLY A 73 -0.34 11.21 20.02
C GLY A 73 -0.38 12.34 18.99
N GLY A 74 -0.24 13.58 19.47
CA GLY A 74 -0.27 14.77 18.59
C GLY A 74 0.88 14.81 17.58
N GLU A 75 2.08 14.39 17.98
CA GLU A 75 3.26 14.35 17.11
C GLU A 75 3.16 13.21 16.09
N GLU A 76 2.76 12.01 16.53
CA GLU A 76 2.55 10.86 15.64
C GLU A 76 1.51 11.15 14.56
N LYS A 77 0.42 11.86 14.91
CA LYS A 77 -0.59 12.31 13.94
C LYS A 77 -0.03 13.29 12.91
N LYS A 78 0.86 14.20 13.32
CA LYS A 78 1.52 15.14 12.40
C LYS A 78 2.43 14.40 11.43
N ASN A 79 3.27 13.51 11.94
CA ASN A 79 4.19 12.72 11.12
C ASN A 79 3.42 11.83 10.12
N LEU A 80 2.30 11.23 10.57
CA LEU A 80 1.42 10.48 9.69
C LEU A 80 0.83 11.35 8.57
N LEU A 81 0.34 12.55 8.89
CA LEU A 81 -0.21 13.48 7.90
C LEU A 81 0.85 13.91 6.88
N GLU A 82 2.06 14.25 7.34
CA GLU A 82 3.18 14.61 6.46
C GLU A 82 3.56 13.45 5.53
N SER A 83 3.61 12.23 6.05
CA SER A 83 3.88 11.04 5.24
C SER A 83 2.80 10.80 4.18
N ILE A 84 1.53 10.95 4.54
CA ILE A 84 0.40 10.77 3.60
C ILE A 84 0.47 11.81 2.47
N LEU A 85 0.73 13.07 2.81
CA LEU A 85 0.83 14.15 1.82
C LEU A 85 1.99 13.89 0.84
N LYS A 86 3.15 13.49 1.36
CA LYS A 86 4.30 13.15 0.53
C LYS A 86 4.02 11.99 -0.41
N THR A 87 3.41 10.90 0.08
CA THR A 87 3.07 9.75 -0.77
C THR A 87 2.02 10.12 -1.82
N ALA A 88 1.05 10.97 -1.49
CA ALA A 88 0.04 11.43 -2.46
C ALA A 88 0.67 12.26 -3.59
N GLU A 89 1.66 13.10 -3.29
CA GLU A 89 2.42 13.86 -4.30
C GLU A 89 3.20 12.89 -5.22
N GLU A 90 3.99 11.98 -4.65
CA GLU A 90 4.79 11.00 -5.41
C GLU A 90 3.90 10.07 -6.27
N ASP A 91 2.80 9.55 -5.73
CA ASP A 91 1.89 8.66 -6.46
C ASP A 91 1.14 9.40 -7.57
N ASN A 92 0.72 10.65 -7.34
CA ASN A 92 0.05 11.46 -8.36
C ASN A 92 0.99 11.81 -9.51
N GLU A 93 2.23 12.22 -9.22
CA GLU A 93 3.24 12.46 -10.25
C GLU A 93 3.47 11.21 -11.10
N ASN A 94 3.68 10.06 -10.46
CA ASN A 94 3.85 8.78 -11.14
C ASN A 94 2.62 8.39 -11.98
N PHE A 95 1.41 8.61 -11.45
CA PHE A 95 0.17 8.32 -12.16
C PHE A 95 0.01 9.22 -13.39
N LEU A 96 0.24 10.52 -13.26
CA LEU A 96 0.16 11.48 -14.35
C LEU A 96 1.24 11.23 -15.41
N HIS A 97 2.45 10.85 -15.00
CA HIS A 97 3.51 10.42 -15.90
C HIS A 97 3.09 9.20 -16.72
N LYS A 98 2.61 8.13 -16.05
CA LYS A 98 2.12 6.93 -16.74
C LYS A 98 0.92 7.22 -17.64
N MET A 99 0.08 8.19 -17.28
CA MET A 99 -1.04 8.60 -18.13
C MET A 99 -0.54 9.31 -19.40
N ARG A 100 0.47 10.19 -19.28
CA ARG A 100 1.09 10.85 -20.43
C ARG A 100 1.75 9.85 -21.38
N ASP A 101 2.54 8.92 -20.85
CA ASP A 101 3.22 7.88 -21.66
C ASP A 101 2.27 6.95 -22.43
N ARG A 102 0.98 6.93 -22.07
CA ARG A 102 -0.06 6.17 -22.79
C ARG A 102 -0.79 6.98 -23.85
N ILE A 103 -0.77 8.32 -23.73
CA ILE A 103 -1.45 9.23 -24.65
C ILE A 103 -0.52 9.60 -25.82
N ASP A 104 0.78 9.67 -25.57
CA ASP A 104 1.83 9.80 -26.58
C ASP A 104 2.10 8.47 -27.31
#